data_AF-A0A970VZS3-F1
#
_entry.id   AF-A0A970VZS3-F1
#
_cell.length_a   1.000
_cell.length_b   1.000
_cell.length_c   1.000
_cell.angle_alpha   90.00
_cell.angle_beta   90.00
_cell.angle_gamma   90.00
#
_symmetry.space_group_name_H-M   'P 1'
#
loop_
_entity.id
_entity.type
_entity.pdbx_description
1 polymer ?
#
loop_
_entity_poly.entity_id
_entity_poly.type
_entity_poly.pdbx_seq_one_letter_code
_entity_poly.pdbx_strand_id
1 'polypeptide(L)'
;MRRLYLVFALAGLILPFAVFAPYTQQHGLDLARIVDEALATEMSRFIAADLFIALLAFWVYVYRESKRRGYRWWWLFILATAGIGFSFAVPAFFYVREGWLSQARPQGKNEVHSAETM
;
A
#
# COMPACT_ATOMS: atom_id res chain seq x y z
N MET A 1 -14.74 -3.00 -1.43
CA MET A 1 -14.21 -2.59 -0.12
C MET A 1 -13.36 -1.32 -0.21
N ARG A 2 -13.47 -0.59 -1.33
CA ARG A 2 -12.64 0.54 -1.73
C ARG A 2 -12.50 1.67 -0.69
N ARG A 3 -13.57 2.03 0.02
CA ARG A 3 -13.51 3.08 1.05
C ARG A 3 -12.68 2.66 2.26
N LEU A 4 -12.72 1.38 2.66
CA LEU A 4 -11.90 0.87 3.77
C LEU A 4 -10.41 0.93 3.43
N TYR A 5 -10.04 0.57 2.19
CA TYR A 5 -8.65 0.68 1.74
C TYR A 5 -8.13 2.11 1.71
N LEU A 6 -8.98 3.10 1.41
CA LEU A 6 -8.60 4.51 1.53
C LEU A 6 -8.35 4.91 2.98
N VAL A 7 -9.22 4.49 3.90
CA VAL A 7 -9.05 4.81 5.33
C VAL A 7 -7.73 4.20 5.84
N PHE A 8 -7.44 2.94 5.50
CA PHE A 8 -6.18 2.31 5.88
C PHE A 8 -4.97 2.95 5.21
N ALA A 9 -5.05 3.38 3.95
CA ALA A 9 -3.98 4.13 3.31
C ALA A 9 -3.73 5.44 4.07
N LEU A 10 -4.76 6.26 4.30
CA LEU A 10 -4.61 7.52 5.02
C LEU A 10 -4.06 7.32 6.43
N ALA A 11 -4.56 6.32 7.18
CA ALA A 11 -4.03 5.97 8.49
C ALA A 11 -2.56 5.54 8.41
N GLY A 12 -2.21 4.70 7.41
CA GLY A 12 -0.85 4.25 7.16
C GLY A 12 0.12 5.35 6.70
N LEU A 13 -0.38 6.48 6.20
CA LEU A 13 0.43 7.67 5.92
C LEU A 13 0.57 8.57 7.16
N ILE A 14 -0.55 8.87 7.82
CA ILE A 14 -0.60 9.84 8.92
C ILE A 14 0.13 9.32 10.15
N LEU A 15 -0.12 8.06 10.55
CA LEU A 15 0.41 7.53 11.80
C LEU A 15 1.94 7.44 11.80
N PRO A 16 2.60 6.84 10.79
CA PRO A 16 4.05 6.79 10.78
C PRO A 16 4.68 8.19 10.69
N PHE A 17 4.08 9.08 9.91
CA PHE A 17 4.61 10.44 9.74
C PHE A 17 4.45 11.28 11.01
N ALA A 18 3.36 11.09 11.77
CA ALA A 18 3.15 11.75 13.06
C ALA A 18 4.19 11.34 14.11
N VAL A 19 4.69 10.10 14.06
CA VAL A 19 5.77 9.62 14.93
C VAL A 19 7.15 10.07 14.42
N PHE A 20 7.35 10.07 13.10
CA PHE A 20 8.62 10.42 12.47
C PHE A 20 8.93 11.93 12.50
N ALA A 21 7.91 12.79 12.38
CA ALA A 21 8.08 14.25 12.40
C ALA A 21 8.75 14.80 13.68
N PRO A 22 8.29 14.47 14.90
CA PRO A 22 8.97 14.93 16.12
C PRO A 22 10.36 14.31 16.28
N TYR A 23 10.56 13.07 15.84
CA TYR A 23 11.86 12.40 15.89
C TYR A 23 12.92 13.14 15.05
N THR A 24 12.57 13.48 13.81
CA THR A 24 13.46 14.21 12.89
C THR A 24 13.73 15.65 13.33
N GLN A 25 12.78 16.30 14.02
CA GLN A 25 13.03 17.62 14.63
C GLN A 25 14.04 17.56 15.78
N GLN A 26 14.07 16.46 16.53
CA GLN A 26 14.96 16.29 17.68
C GLN A 26 16.35 15.77 17.30
N HIS A 27 16.45 14.87 16.33
CA HIS A 27 17.69 14.15 15.99
C HIS A 27 18.25 14.49 14.59
N GLY A 28 17.50 15.25 13.79
CA GLY A 28 17.82 15.46 12.37
C GLY A 28 17.49 14.24 11.50
N LEU A 29 17.85 14.31 10.21
CA LEU A 29 17.75 13.20 9.27
C LEU A 29 19.04 12.38 9.25
N ASP A 30 19.34 11.72 10.37
CA ASP A 30 20.46 10.77 10.46
C ASP A 30 19.97 9.34 10.20
N LEU A 31 20.12 8.90 8.95
CA LEU A 31 19.70 7.56 8.51
C LEU A 31 20.47 6.44 9.24
N ALA A 32 21.75 6.65 9.57
CA ALA A 32 22.53 5.64 10.27
C ALA A 32 21.98 5.43 11.68
N ARG A 33 21.71 6.53 12.38
CA ARG A 33 21.11 6.49 13.72
C ARG A 33 19.72 5.86 13.73
N ILE A 34 18.87 6.18 12.75
CA ILE A 34 17.54 5.58 12.62
C ILE A 34 17.64 4.06 12.50
N VAL A 35 18.59 3.56 11.70
CA VAL A 35 18.79 2.11 11.51
C VAL A 35 19.32 1.46 12.78
N ASP A 36 20.30 2.08 13.44
CA ASP A 36 20.86 1.57 14.70
C ASP A 36 19.80 1.50 15.80
N GLU A 37 18.97 2.54 15.95
CA GLU A 37 17.87 2.55 16.92
C GLU A 37 16.75 1.57 16.54
N ALA A 38 16.40 1.47 15.26
CA ALA A 38 15.41 0.50 14.78
C ALA A 38 15.84 -0.95 15.02
N LEU A 39 17.15 -1.24 15.01
CA LEU A 39 17.72 -2.56 15.24
C LEU A 39 18.37 -2.70 16.63
N ALA A 40 18.09 -1.79 17.56
CA ALA A 40 18.74 -1.80 18.88
C ALA A 40 18.32 -3.00 19.74
N THR A 41 17.07 -3.47 19.61
CA THR A 41 16.51 -4.52 20.47
C THR A 41 16.22 -5.81 19.69
N GLU A 42 16.18 -6.95 20.37
CA GLU A 42 15.85 -8.23 19.74
C GLU A 42 14.43 -8.22 19.13
N MET A 43 13.47 -7.62 19.84
CA MET A 43 12.09 -7.50 19.38
C MET A 43 11.96 -6.59 18.16
N SER A 44 12.67 -5.46 18.14
CA SER A 44 12.64 -4.55 17.00
C SER A 44 13.31 -5.15 15.76
N ARG A 45 14.39 -5.94 15.94
CA ARG A 45 15.00 -6.75 14.86
C ARG A 45 14.02 -7.78 14.30
N PHE A 46 13.26 -8.47 15.16
CA PHE A 46 12.24 -9.42 14.71
C PHE A 46 11.16 -8.74 13.86
N ILE A 47 10.62 -7.62 14.35
CA ILE A 47 9.60 -6.84 13.62
C ILE A 47 10.16 -6.32 12.28
N ALA A 48 11.39 -5.82 12.27
CA ALA A 48 12.05 -5.34 11.06
C ALA A 48 12.27 -6.48 10.05
N ALA A 49 12.70 -7.65 10.50
CA ALA A 49 12.89 -8.82 9.64
C ALA A 49 11.57 -9.33 9.05
N ASP A 50 10.52 -9.45 9.88
CA ASP A 50 9.18 -9.84 9.43
C ASP A 50 8.63 -8.87 8.37
N LEU A 51 8.73 -7.56 8.64
CA LEU A 51 8.30 -6.52 7.70
C LEU A 51 9.11 -6.54 6.40
N PHE A 52 10.43 -6.80 6.48
CA PHE A 52 11.28 -6.90 5.30
C PHE A 52 10.92 -8.11 4.43
N ILE A 53 10.63 -9.26 5.02
CA ILE A 53 10.17 -10.44 4.29
C ILE A 53 8.80 -10.17 3.65
N ALA A 54 7.87 -9.56 4.39
CA ALA A 54 6.55 -9.18 3.87
C ALA A 54 6.67 -8.17 2.70
N LEU A 55 7.62 -7.23 2.78
CA LEU A 55 7.94 -6.29 1.71
C LEU A 55 8.40 -7.01 0.43
N LEU A 56 9.34 -7.95 0.54
CA LEU A 56 9.83 -8.73 -0.60
C LEU A 56 8.70 -9.56 -1.24
N ALA A 57 7.89 -10.23 -0.43
CA ALA A 57 6.73 -10.98 -0.90
C ALA A 57 5.73 -10.08 -1.64
N PHE A 58 5.47 -8.89 -1.11
CA PHE A 58 4.60 -7.89 -1.75
C PHE A 58 5.17 -7.40 -3.08
N TRP A 59 6.47 -7.12 -3.18
CA TRP A 59 7.10 -6.71 -4.44
C TRP A 59 6.99 -7.80 -5.52
N VAL A 60 7.20 -9.07 -5.16
CA VAL A 60 7.01 -10.20 -6.07
C VAL A 60 5.55 -10.30 -6.53
N TYR A 61 4.59 -10.10 -5.62
CA TYR A 61 3.17 -10.10 -5.94
C TYR A 61 2.79 -8.96 -6.90
N VAL A 62 3.21 -7.72 -6.60
CA VAL A 62 2.97 -6.54 -7.44
C VAL A 62 3.58 -6.73 -8.83
N TYR A 63 4.81 -7.24 -8.91
CA TYR A 63 5.47 -7.52 -10.19
C TYR A 63 4.72 -8.54 -11.03
N ARG A 64 4.29 -9.66 -10.42
CA ARG A 64 3.51 -10.70 -11.11
C ARG A 64 2.16 -10.19 -11.60
N GLU A 65 1.43 -9.44 -10.76
CA GLU A 65 0.12 -8.90 -11.13
C GLU A 65 0.25 -7.81 -12.20
N SER A 66 1.30 -6.98 -12.11
CA SER A 66 1.64 -5.96 -13.11
C SER A 66 1.87 -6.57 -14.49
N LYS A 67 2.68 -7.63 -14.57
CA LYS A 67 2.97 -8.33 -15.82
C LYS A 67 1.73 -8.99 -16.43
N ARG A 68 0.82 -9.52 -15.61
CA ARG A 68 -0.43 -10.16 -16.07
C ARG A 68 -1.45 -9.17 -16.63
N ARG A 69 -1.53 -7.95 -16.09
CA ARG A 69 -2.53 -6.95 -16.48
C ARG A 69 -1.98 -5.78 -17.30
N GLY A 70 -0.68 -5.76 -17.59
CA GLY A 70 -0.03 -4.69 -18.37
C GLY A 70 0.07 -3.35 -17.62
N TYR A 71 0.09 -3.36 -16.28
CA TYR A 71 0.12 -2.13 -15.50
C TYR A 71 1.45 -1.39 -15.66
N ARG A 72 1.43 -0.22 -16.30
CA ARG A 72 2.63 0.64 -16.41
C ARG A 72 3.04 1.27 -15.05
N TRP A 73 2.17 1.30 -14.05
CA TRP A 73 2.35 2.09 -12.81
C TRP A 73 2.84 1.29 -11.59
N TRP A 74 3.25 0.04 -11.76
CA TRP A 74 3.69 -0.86 -10.68
C TRP A 74 4.86 -0.31 -9.84
N TRP A 75 5.78 0.42 -10.48
CA TRP A 75 6.89 1.11 -9.84
C TRP A 75 6.46 2.18 -8.80
N LEU A 76 5.25 2.76 -8.90
CA LEU A 76 4.78 3.73 -7.91
C LEU A 76 4.52 3.06 -6.56
N PHE A 77 4.09 1.79 -6.55
CA PHE A 77 3.87 1.06 -5.30
C PHE A 77 5.19 0.68 -4.62
N ILE A 78 6.23 0.40 -5.41
CA ILE A 78 7.59 0.18 -4.89
C ILE A 78 8.14 1.48 -4.30
N LEU A 79 7.98 2.60 -5.01
CA LEU A 79 8.38 3.92 -4.51
C LEU A 79 7.59 4.31 -3.25
N ALA A 80 6.29 4.02 -3.20
CA ALA A 80 5.45 4.26 -2.04
C ALA A 80 5.86 3.41 -0.83
N THR A 81 6.28 2.14 -1.04
CA THR A 81 6.82 1.33 0.06
C THR A 81 8.11 1.92 0.63
N ALA A 82 8.96 2.51 -0.19
CA ALA A 82 10.24 3.08 0.23
C ALA A 82 10.11 4.48 0.83
N GLY A 83 9.22 5.32 0.28
CA GLY A 83 9.09 6.73 0.69
C GLY A 83 8.05 7.00 1.78
N ILE A 84 7.00 6.18 1.86
CA ILE A 84 5.89 6.39 2.81
C ILE A 84 5.82 5.24 3.82
N GLY A 85 5.92 4.01 3.33
CA GLY A 85 5.95 2.81 4.16
C GLY A 85 5.02 1.69 3.66
N PHE A 86 5.26 0.50 4.19
CA PHE A 86 4.53 -0.72 3.83
C PHE A 86 3.02 -0.63 4.15
N SER A 87 2.67 0.02 5.27
CA SER A 87 1.29 0.17 5.74
C SER A 87 0.42 1.05 4.83
N PHE A 88 1.01 2.01 4.10
CA PHE A 88 0.31 2.82 3.09
C PHE A 88 0.25 2.10 1.74
N ALA A 89 1.37 1.52 1.31
CA ALA A 89 1.50 0.99 -0.03
C ALA A 89 0.57 -0.21 -0.30
N VAL A 90 0.36 -1.06 0.69
CA VAL A 90 -0.50 -2.25 0.57
C VAL A 90 -1.99 -1.87 0.37
N PRO A 91 -2.62 -1.05 1.24
CA PRO A 91 -3.99 -0.58 1.00
C PRO A 91 -4.14 0.24 -0.29
N ALA A 92 -3.16 1.10 -0.61
CA ALA A 92 -3.18 1.87 -1.85
C ALA A 92 -3.19 0.96 -3.09
N PHE A 93 -2.40 -0.12 -3.08
CA PHE A 93 -2.41 -1.12 -4.14
C PHE A 93 -3.78 -1.80 -4.28
N PHE A 94 -4.38 -2.23 -3.16
CA PHE A 94 -5.70 -2.84 -3.17
C PHE A 94 -6.80 -1.89 -3.65
N TYR A 95 -6.73 -0.60 -3.30
CA TYR A 95 -7.64 0.42 -3.79
C TYR A 95 -7.62 0.53 -5.32
N VAL A 96 -6.43 0.65 -5.90
CA VAL A 96 -6.27 0.76 -7.35
C VAL A 96 -6.78 -0.52 -8.02
N ARG A 97 -6.39 -1.71 -7.51
CA ARG A 97 -6.84 -3.01 -8.01
C ARG A 97 -8.38 -3.13 -8.04
N GLU A 98 -9.08 -2.68 -6.99
CA GLU A 98 -10.55 -2.70 -6.98
C GLU A 98 -11.17 -1.74 -8.01
N GLY A 99 -10.54 -0.59 -8.27
CA GLY A 99 -10.98 0.37 -9.29
C GLY A 99 -11.00 -0.22 -10.70
N TRP A 100 -10.01 -1.06 -11.03
CA TRP A 100 -9.95 -1.76 -12.32
C TRP A 100 -10.96 -2.90 -12.43
N LEU A 101 -11.13 -3.68 -11.37
CA LEU A 101 -12.16 -4.75 -11.33
C LEU A 101 -13.58 -4.19 -11.48
N SER A 102 -13.82 -2.99 -10.98
CA SER A 102 -15.11 -2.31 -11.13
C SER A 102 -15.39 -1.86 -12.57
N GLN A 103 -14.34 -1.51 -13.33
CA GLN A 103 -14.46 -1.09 -14.74
C GLN A 103 -14.57 -2.28 -15.70
N ALA A 104 -13.99 -3.42 -15.36
CA ALA A 104 -14.05 -4.65 -16.17
C ALA A 104 -15.38 -5.42 -16.03
N ARG A 105 -16.30 -4.99 -15.17
CA ARG A 105 -17.66 -5.54 -15.10
C ARG A 105 -18.56 -4.73 -16.05
N PRO A 106 -19.00 -5.29 -17.20
CA PRO A 106 -20.01 -4.64 -18.02
C PRO A 106 -21.25 -4.42 -17.16
N GLN A 107 -21.82 -3.23 -17.20
CA GLN A 107 -23.10 -2.94 -16.55
C GLN A 107 -24.23 -3.71 -17.25
N GLY A 108 -24.42 -4.98 -16.90
CA GLY A 108 -25.61 -5.75 -17.24
C GLY A 108 -26.80 -5.32 -16.37
N LYS A 109 -27.19 -4.04 -16.43
CA LYS A 109 -28.31 -3.52 -15.64
C LYS A 109 -29.31 -2.68 -16.43
N ASN A 110 -29.33 -2.79 -17.77
CA ASN A 110 -30.29 -2.07 -18.62
C ASN A 110 -31.32 -2.95 -19.35
N GLU A 111 -31.33 -4.28 -19.20
CA GLU A 111 -32.25 -5.13 -19.98
C GLU A 111 -33.53 -5.55 -19.23
N VAL A 112 -33.57 -5.50 -17.90
CA VAL A 112 -34.74 -6.00 -17.16
C VAL A 112 -35.89 -4.97 -17.11
N HIS A 113 -35.63 -3.68 -17.27
CA HIS A 113 -36.68 -2.66 -17.19
C HIS A 113 -37.45 -2.42 -18.51
N SER A 114 -36.90 -2.82 -19.66
CA SER A 114 -37.58 -2.70 -20.96
C SER A 114 -38.43 -3.91 -21.34
N ALA A 115 -38.25 -5.06 -20.69
CA ALA A 115 -39.04 -6.26 -20.97
C ALA A 115 -40.35 -6.36 -20.16
N GLU A 116 -40.50 -5.60 -19.06
CA GLU A 116 -41.73 -5.56 -18.25
C GLU A 116 -42.70 -4.45 -18.67
N THR A 117 -42.37 -3.65 -19.70
CA THR A 117 -43.20 -2.51 -20.16
C THR A 117 -43.77 -2.70 -21.58
N MET A 118 -43.74 -3.91 -22.13
CA MET A 118 -44.38 -4.25 -23.41
C MET A 118 -45.41 -5.37 -23.26
#